data_AF-A0AAD7A3N9-F1
#
_entry.id   AF-A0AAD7A3N9-F1
#
_cell.length_a   1.000
_cell.length_b   1.000
_cell.length_c   1.000
_cell.angle_alpha   90.00
_cell.angle_beta   90.00
_cell.angle_gamma   90.00
#
_symmetry.space_group_name_H-M   'P 1'
#
loop_
_entity.id
_entity.type
_entity.pdbx_description
1 polymer ?
#
loop_
_entity_poly.entity_id
_entity_poly.type
_entity_poly.pdbx_seq_one_letter_code
_entity_poly.pdbx_strand_id
1 'polypeptide(L)'
;MHQSHNIAWDSLTSNLTFIAENPALTPRRTDFFPRGLPSQANSLNHFARTVATTIRTFSDTERAKYPTKFDAPVEGKLFPDSILKLNRALDRVGGANTVVDLADVVKVLLAENQLDQLLMLAHHPSIPLVHLHRLSGGHGFGWERVIDAYIFFNVLLSKPELHADGWYKSMQSYKYMLINSTDYDAWTFPHCKFFFGVVDSGGNRESADPLADFNKLHEHLKMCFQLLYRYDMLARECGVDLDWESEVAATVGWMWKVKLGGST
;
A
#
# COMPACT_ATOMS: atom_id res chain seq x y z
N MET A 1 0.86 -16.11 1.90
CA MET A 1 0.81 -16.32 3.35
C MET A 1 0.48 -14.97 3.98
N HIS A 2 -0.72 -14.80 4.53
CA HIS A 2 -1.12 -13.59 5.25
C HIS A 2 -0.31 -13.53 6.56
N GLN A 3 0.46 -12.46 6.76
CA GLN A 3 1.48 -12.36 7.82
C GLN A 3 0.89 -11.91 9.17
N SER A 4 -0.38 -12.20 9.46
CA SER A 4 -1.03 -11.82 10.72
C SER A 4 -0.28 -12.33 11.96
N HIS A 5 0.53 -13.39 11.83
CA HIS A 5 1.31 -13.97 12.91
C HIS A 5 2.70 -13.32 13.11
N ASN A 6 3.25 -12.61 12.11
CA ASN A 6 4.59 -12.02 12.18
C ASN A 6 4.59 -10.56 12.63
N ILE A 7 3.44 -9.87 12.56
CA ILE A 7 3.28 -8.50 13.04
C ILE A 7 2.38 -8.54 14.27
N ALA A 8 2.86 -7.96 15.38
CA ALA A 8 2.13 -7.90 16.64
C ALA A 8 1.00 -6.85 16.60
N TRP A 9 -0.05 -7.11 15.83
CA TRP A 9 -1.21 -6.22 15.68
C TRP A 9 -1.88 -5.88 17.02
N ASP A 10 -1.85 -6.80 17.98
CA ASP A 10 -2.35 -6.58 19.35
C ASP A 10 -1.61 -5.44 20.07
N SER A 11 -0.33 -5.23 19.76
CA SER A 11 0.44 -4.10 20.29
C SER A 11 -0.14 -2.77 19.80
N LEU A 12 -0.51 -2.67 18.52
CA LEU A 12 -1.16 -1.47 17.97
C LEU A 12 -2.59 -1.33 18.53
N THR A 13 -3.38 -2.40 18.48
CA THR A 13 -4.82 -2.32 18.81
C THR A 13 -5.09 -2.11 20.30
N SER A 14 -4.18 -2.52 21.19
CA SER A 14 -4.27 -2.25 22.64
C SER A 14 -4.09 -0.77 23.00
N ASN A 15 -3.49 0.01 22.10
CA ASN A 15 -3.30 1.46 22.21
C ASN A 15 -4.45 2.28 21.61
N LEU A 16 -5.43 1.61 21.00
CA LEU A 16 -6.55 2.24 20.33
C LEU A 16 -7.87 1.90 21.03
N THR A 17 -8.81 2.84 20.98
CA THR A 17 -10.19 2.63 21.39
C THR A 17 -11.13 3.07 20.28
N PHE A 18 -12.16 2.28 20.00
CA PHE A 18 -13.23 2.71 19.11
C PHE A 18 -14.17 3.68 19.85
N ILE A 19 -14.55 4.78 19.20
CA ILE A 19 -15.56 5.71 19.71
C ILE A 19 -16.50 6.05 18.54
N ALA A 20 -17.78 5.73 18.71
CA ALA A 20 -18.83 6.19 17.81
C ALA A 20 -19.17 7.66 18.08
N GLU A 21 -19.28 8.47 17.02
CA GLU A 21 -19.65 9.89 17.07
C GLU A 21 -18.97 10.68 18.20
N ASN A 22 -17.64 10.62 18.27
CA ASN A 22 -16.87 11.17 19.37
C ASN A 22 -17.27 12.63 19.69
N PRO A 23 -17.87 12.90 20.87
CA PRO A 23 -18.40 14.22 21.21
C PRO A 23 -17.30 15.27 21.45
N ALA A 24 -16.05 14.84 21.65
CA ALA A 24 -14.90 15.73 21.82
C ALA A 24 -14.44 16.38 20.50
N LEU A 25 -15.00 16.00 19.36
CA LEU A 25 -14.66 16.52 18.03
C LEU A 25 -15.84 17.26 17.40
N THR A 26 -15.52 18.34 16.66
CA THR A 26 -16.48 19.08 15.84
C THR A 26 -15.89 19.24 14.43
N PRO A 27 -16.46 18.61 13.38
CA PRO A 27 -17.60 17.71 13.44
C PRO A 27 -17.31 16.41 14.21
N ARG A 28 -18.35 15.78 14.76
CA ARG A 28 -18.23 14.48 15.44
C ARG A 28 -17.72 13.43 14.47
N ARG A 29 -16.90 12.51 14.96
CA ARG A 29 -16.25 11.49 14.15
C ARG A 29 -16.37 10.11 14.80
N THR A 30 -16.77 9.13 14.02
CA THR A 30 -16.68 7.70 14.37
C THR A 30 -15.33 7.18 13.88
N ASP A 31 -14.49 6.65 14.76
CA ASP A 31 -13.20 6.03 14.38
C ASP A 31 -12.51 5.34 15.58
N PHE A 32 -11.29 4.86 15.35
CA PHE A 32 -10.34 4.60 16.42
C PHE A 32 -9.64 5.89 16.89
N PHE A 33 -9.36 5.94 18.18
CA PHE A 33 -8.72 7.04 18.88
C PHE A 33 -7.63 6.54 19.83
N PRO A 34 -6.59 7.35 20.10
CA PRO A 34 -5.57 7.02 21.08
C PRO A 34 -6.18 6.85 22.47
N ARG A 35 -5.72 5.84 23.22
CA ARG A 35 -6.11 5.67 24.64
C ARG A 35 -5.40 6.63 25.59
N GLY A 36 -4.30 7.23 25.17
CA GLY A 36 -3.52 8.16 25.98
C GLY A 36 -2.70 7.46 27.08
N LEU A 37 -2.28 6.22 26.85
CA LEU A 37 -1.48 5.48 27.84
C LEU A 37 -0.08 6.09 27.98
N PRO A 38 0.55 6.09 29.17
CA PRO A 38 1.91 6.63 29.36
C PRO A 38 2.95 5.98 28.43
N SER A 39 2.81 4.70 28.13
CA SER A 39 3.72 3.94 27.25
C SER A 39 3.34 3.97 25.77
N GLN A 40 2.24 4.65 25.40
CA GLN A 40 1.64 4.52 24.07
C GLN A 40 2.61 4.89 22.95
N ALA A 41 3.33 6.00 23.09
CA ALA A 41 4.30 6.44 22.08
C ALA A 41 5.39 5.37 21.85
N ASN A 42 5.92 4.78 22.91
CA ASN A 42 6.96 3.75 22.83
C ASN A 42 6.41 2.46 22.19
N SER A 43 5.20 2.04 22.56
CA SER A 43 4.54 0.87 21.98
C SER A 43 4.30 1.04 20.47
N LEU A 44 3.88 2.23 20.05
CA LEU A 44 3.63 2.53 18.63
C LEU A 44 4.91 2.66 17.82
N ASN A 45 5.96 3.26 18.39
CA ASN A 45 7.28 3.29 17.74
C ASN A 45 7.84 1.87 17.58
N HIS A 46 7.69 1.03 18.61
CA HIS A 46 8.10 -0.37 18.51
C HIS A 46 7.30 -1.12 17.43
N PHE A 47 5.98 -0.93 17.36
CA PHE A 47 5.14 -1.50 16.31
C PHE A 47 5.61 -1.06 14.91
N ALA A 48 5.85 0.25 14.71
CA ALA A 48 6.31 0.79 13.44
C ALA A 48 7.64 0.16 13.00
N ARG A 49 8.60 0.06 13.92
CA ARG A 49 9.89 -0.61 13.69
C ARG A 49 9.73 -2.08 13.32
N THR A 50 8.85 -2.82 13.99
CA THR A 50 8.59 -4.22 13.68
C THR A 50 8.00 -4.38 12.28
N VAL A 51 7.04 -3.54 11.87
CA VAL A 51 6.50 -3.56 10.51
C VAL A 51 7.58 -3.25 9.49
N ALA A 52 8.37 -2.19 9.69
CA ALA A 52 9.48 -1.81 8.82
C ALA A 52 10.52 -2.93 8.66
N THR A 53 10.89 -3.57 9.78
CA THR A 53 11.84 -4.70 9.80
C THR A 53 11.27 -5.91 9.04
N THR A 54 9.97 -6.16 9.18
CA THR A 54 9.30 -7.25 8.47
C THR A 54 9.28 -6.99 6.96
N ILE A 55 8.95 -5.76 6.52
CA ILE A 55 9.00 -5.36 5.11
C ILE A 55 10.41 -5.59 4.55
N ARG A 56 11.44 -5.07 5.24
CA ARG A 56 12.85 -5.23 4.83
C ARG A 56 13.28 -6.69 4.73
N THR A 57 12.93 -7.51 5.71
CA THR A 57 13.26 -8.94 5.72
C THR A 57 12.65 -9.68 4.53
N PHE A 58 11.37 -9.41 4.22
CA PHE A 58 10.71 -10.02 3.07
C PHE A 58 11.27 -9.49 1.75
N SER A 59 11.61 -8.21 1.70
CA SER A 59 12.24 -7.56 0.56
C SER A 59 13.60 -8.18 0.23
N ASP A 60 14.46 -8.39 1.24
CA ASP A 60 15.76 -9.07 1.08
C ASP A 60 15.59 -10.53 0.67
N THR A 61 14.63 -11.23 1.29
CA THR A 61 14.32 -12.62 0.94
C THR A 61 13.80 -12.75 -0.49
N GLU A 62 13.00 -11.80 -0.96
CA GLU A 62 12.52 -11.76 -2.33
C GLU A 62 13.68 -11.45 -3.29
N ARG A 63 14.50 -10.44 -2.98
CA ARG A 63 15.65 -10.04 -3.81
C ARG A 63 16.66 -11.15 -4.03
N ALA A 64 16.88 -11.99 -3.01
CA ALA A 64 17.81 -13.12 -3.06
C ALA A 64 17.41 -14.21 -4.09
N LYS A 65 16.16 -14.20 -4.59
CA LYS A 65 15.70 -15.13 -5.64
C LYS A 65 16.19 -14.74 -7.03
N TYR A 66 16.70 -13.52 -7.20
CA TYR A 66 17.03 -12.93 -8.50
C TYR A 66 18.53 -12.70 -8.66
N PRO A 67 19.07 -12.72 -9.90
CA PRO A 67 20.46 -12.35 -10.18
C PRO A 67 20.82 -10.96 -9.62
N THR A 68 22.09 -10.78 -9.24
CA THR A 68 22.59 -9.48 -8.76
C THR A 68 22.72 -8.44 -9.87
N LYS A 69 22.80 -8.89 -11.14
CA LYS A 69 22.87 -8.02 -12.31
C LYS A 69 21.95 -8.57 -13.40
N PHE A 70 21.27 -7.65 -14.09
CA PHE A 70 20.46 -7.94 -15.26
C PHE A 70 21.09 -7.28 -16.47
N ASP A 71 21.26 -8.05 -17.55
CA ASP A 71 21.66 -7.50 -18.84
C ASP A 71 20.42 -6.91 -19.51
N ALA A 72 20.29 -5.58 -19.43
CA ALA A 72 19.17 -4.89 -20.06
C ALA A 72 19.47 -4.68 -21.56
N PRO A 73 18.55 -5.04 -22.47
CA PRO A 73 18.73 -4.80 -23.89
C PRO A 73 18.80 -3.31 -24.16
N VAL A 74 19.92 -2.85 -24.73
CA VAL A 74 20.15 -1.45 -25.10
C VAL A 74 19.55 -1.06 -26.45
N GLU A 75 19.14 -2.07 -27.24
CA GLU A 75 18.50 -1.91 -28.55
C GLU A 75 17.29 -2.85 -28.67
N GLY A 76 16.23 -2.40 -29.35
CA GLY A 76 15.00 -3.19 -29.58
C GLY A 76 13.84 -2.84 -28.63
N LYS A 77 12.80 -3.69 -28.62
CA LYS A 77 11.64 -3.50 -27.72
C LYS A 77 12.02 -3.89 -26.30
N LEU A 78 11.86 -2.96 -25.37
CA LEU A 78 12.12 -3.14 -23.94
C LEU A 78 11.12 -4.10 -23.26
N PHE A 79 9.89 -4.18 -23.79
CA PHE A 79 8.83 -5.04 -23.29
C PHE A 79 8.31 -5.98 -24.39
N PRO A 80 7.98 -7.25 -24.05
CA PRO A 80 7.22 -8.11 -24.95
C PRO A 80 5.86 -7.49 -25.29
N ASP A 81 5.35 -7.72 -26.51
CA ASP A 81 4.04 -7.22 -26.93
C ASP A 81 2.89 -7.68 -26.03
N SER A 82 3.05 -8.78 -25.29
CA SER A 82 2.08 -9.25 -24.28
C SER A 82 1.97 -8.32 -23.07
N ILE A 83 3.07 -7.68 -22.65
CA ILE A 83 3.06 -6.69 -21.55
C ILE A 83 2.49 -5.37 -22.02
N LEU A 84 2.81 -4.95 -23.26
CA LEU A 84 2.22 -3.76 -23.87
C LEU A 84 0.70 -3.90 -24.06
N LYS A 85 0.24 -5.10 -24.46
CA LYS A 85 -1.19 -5.43 -24.60
C LYS A 85 -1.94 -5.55 -23.27
N LEU A 86 -1.23 -5.77 -22.16
CA LEU A 86 -1.87 -5.95 -20.85
C LEU A 86 -2.51 -4.66 -20.34
N ASN A 87 -2.26 -3.51 -20.96
CA ASN A 87 -2.80 -2.25 -20.48
C ASN A 87 -3.20 -1.28 -21.60
N ARG A 88 -4.49 -0.93 -21.65
CA ARG A 88 -5.03 0.16 -22.49
C ARG A 88 -4.43 1.53 -22.14
N ALA A 89 -3.75 1.66 -20.99
CA ALA A 89 -2.97 2.85 -20.64
C ALA A 89 -1.79 3.04 -21.60
N LEU A 90 -1.14 1.97 -22.06
CA LEU A 90 -0.04 2.03 -23.03
C LEU A 90 -0.51 2.30 -24.47
N ASP A 91 -1.77 1.98 -24.80
CA ASP A 91 -2.38 2.33 -26.09
C ASP A 91 -2.85 3.80 -26.14
N ARG A 92 -3.18 4.41 -24.99
CA ARG A 92 -3.54 5.85 -24.88
C ARG A 92 -2.31 6.74 -24.80
N VAL A 93 -1.22 6.19 -24.29
CA VAL A 93 0.10 6.81 -24.24
C VAL A 93 0.84 6.41 -25.52
N GLY A 94 0.69 7.21 -26.57
CA GLY A 94 1.47 7.04 -27.80
C GLY A 94 2.97 7.16 -27.50
N GLY A 95 3.64 6.03 -27.27
CA GLY A 95 5.03 5.96 -26.86
C GLY A 95 5.25 6.47 -25.43
N ALA A 96 6.00 5.73 -24.60
CA ALA A 96 6.43 6.21 -23.30
C ALA A 96 7.37 7.43 -23.48
N ASN A 97 6.78 8.60 -23.64
CA ASN A 97 7.49 9.86 -23.90
C ASN A 97 7.57 10.71 -22.62
N THR A 98 6.95 10.27 -21.52
CA THR A 98 6.95 11.01 -20.25
C THR A 98 7.27 10.11 -19.04
N VAL A 99 7.79 10.74 -17.99
CA VAL A 99 8.08 10.11 -16.69
C VAL A 99 6.82 9.52 -16.04
N VAL A 100 5.63 10.05 -16.38
CA VAL A 100 4.34 9.58 -15.87
C VAL A 100 3.97 8.21 -16.44
N ASP A 101 4.21 8.01 -17.73
CA ASP A 101 3.91 6.74 -18.41
C ASP A 101 4.76 5.60 -17.86
N LEU A 102 6.03 5.90 -17.61
CA LEU A 102 6.97 4.97 -16.99
C LEU A 102 6.53 4.59 -15.56
N ALA A 103 6.03 5.56 -14.78
CA ALA A 103 5.45 5.27 -13.48
C ALA A 103 4.28 4.28 -13.58
N ASP A 104 3.39 4.46 -14.56
CA ASP A 104 2.25 3.56 -14.78
C ASP A 104 2.65 2.16 -15.22
N VAL A 105 3.72 2.02 -16.01
CA VAL A 105 4.28 0.70 -16.34
C VAL A 105 4.85 0.03 -15.08
N VAL A 106 5.66 0.74 -14.30
CA VAL A 106 6.27 0.18 -13.08
C VAL A 106 5.20 -0.26 -12.08
N LYS A 107 4.12 0.51 -11.93
CA LYS A 107 2.93 0.15 -11.12
C LYS A 107 2.36 -1.20 -11.49
N VAL A 108 2.10 -1.39 -12.79
CA VAL A 108 1.50 -2.61 -13.33
C VAL A 108 2.43 -3.79 -13.11
N LEU A 109 3.72 -3.62 -13.38
CA LEU A 109 4.72 -4.67 -13.17
C LEU A 109 4.83 -5.07 -11.69
N LEU A 110 4.73 -4.11 -10.75
CA LEU A 110 4.70 -4.40 -9.30
C LEU A 110 3.45 -5.21 -8.91
N ALA A 111 2.28 -4.82 -9.43
CA ALA A 111 1.01 -5.48 -9.19
C ALA A 111 0.96 -6.90 -9.77
N GLU A 112 1.49 -7.09 -10.98
CA GLU A 112 1.53 -8.36 -11.70
C GLU A 112 2.77 -9.22 -11.36
N ASN A 113 3.55 -8.82 -10.34
CA ASN A 113 4.73 -9.54 -9.87
C ASN A 113 5.78 -9.82 -10.98
N GLN A 114 5.97 -8.88 -11.89
CA GLN A 114 6.94 -8.95 -12.99
C GLN A 114 8.32 -8.42 -12.52
N LEU A 115 8.88 -9.07 -11.49
CA LEU A 115 10.09 -8.58 -10.81
C LEU A 115 11.36 -8.66 -11.67
N ASP A 116 11.50 -9.66 -12.53
CA ASP A 116 12.63 -9.73 -13.48
C ASP A 116 12.69 -8.51 -14.39
N GLN A 117 11.53 -8.10 -14.92
CA GLN A 117 11.40 -6.92 -15.75
C GLN A 117 11.68 -5.65 -14.96
N LEU A 118 11.19 -5.55 -13.71
CA LEU A 118 11.47 -4.40 -12.84
C LEU A 118 12.95 -4.24 -12.52
N LEU A 119 13.64 -5.33 -12.17
CA LEU A 119 15.06 -5.32 -11.86
C LEU A 119 15.91 -5.05 -13.12
N MET A 120 15.48 -5.56 -14.28
CA MET A 120 16.09 -5.20 -15.57
C MET A 120 15.95 -3.70 -15.85
N LEU A 121 14.77 -3.11 -15.62
CA LEU A 121 14.55 -1.67 -15.78
C LEU A 121 15.39 -0.84 -14.81
N ALA A 122 15.51 -1.27 -13.55
CA ALA A 122 16.33 -0.59 -12.54
C ALA A 122 17.81 -0.53 -12.91
N HIS A 123 18.31 -1.55 -13.63
CA HIS A 123 19.68 -1.60 -14.12
C HIS A 123 19.88 -0.95 -15.51
N HIS A 124 18.81 -0.52 -16.18
CA HIS A 124 18.93 0.01 -17.53
C HIS A 124 19.54 1.43 -17.52
N PRO A 125 20.66 1.68 -18.22
CA PRO A 125 21.42 2.94 -18.11
C PRO A 125 20.64 4.19 -18.56
N SER A 126 19.66 4.02 -19.45
CA SER A 126 18.83 5.12 -19.97
C SER A 126 17.49 5.31 -19.24
N ILE A 127 17.17 4.50 -18.22
CA ILE A 127 15.85 4.55 -17.55
C ILE A 127 16.06 4.99 -16.10
N PRO A 128 15.79 6.27 -15.77
CA PRO A 128 16.05 6.79 -14.43
C PRO A 128 14.89 6.47 -13.48
N LEU A 129 14.71 5.20 -13.10
CA LEU A 129 13.65 4.78 -12.16
C LEU A 129 13.74 5.52 -10.82
N VAL A 130 14.94 5.91 -10.39
CA VAL A 130 15.17 6.73 -9.19
C VAL A 130 14.37 8.05 -9.18
N HIS A 131 14.11 8.64 -10.35
CA HIS A 131 13.33 9.88 -10.45
C HIS A 131 11.84 9.65 -10.19
N LEU A 132 11.35 8.44 -10.39
CA LEU A 132 9.94 8.12 -10.17
C LEU A 132 9.57 8.20 -8.68
N HIS A 133 10.51 7.89 -7.77
CA HIS A 133 10.27 7.99 -6.33
C HIS A 133 10.00 9.43 -5.87
N ARG A 134 10.48 10.43 -6.62
CA ARG A 134 10.27 11.86 -6.33
C ARG A 134 8.95 12.41 -6.86
N LEU A 135 8.17 11.60 -7.57
CA LEU A 135 6.87 12.01 -8.05
C LEU A 135 5.91 12.18 -6.86
N SER A 136 5.12 13.24 -6.91
CA SER A 136 4.08 13.56 -5.91
C SER A 136 2.74 13.82 -6.60
N GLY A 137 1.66 13.87 -5.81
CA GLY A 137 0.28 13.94 -6.34
C GLY A 137 -0.17 12.62 -6.95
N GLY A 138 -1.14 12.64 -7.88
CA GLY A 138 -1.67 11.44 -8.56
C GLY A 138 -0.64 10.65 -9.41
N HIS A 139 0.62 11.11 -9.43
CA HIS A 139 1.73 10.49 -10.14
C HIS A 139 2.78 9.85 -9.20
N GLY A 140 2.68 10.05 -7.87
CA GLY A 140 3.55 9.42 -6.87
C GLY A 140 3.36 7.91 -6.81
N PHE A 141 4.14 7.19 -5.98
CA PHE A 141 4.09 5.72 -5.97
C PHE A 141 2.89 5.10 -5.23
N GLY A 142 1.99 5.89 -4.64
CA GLY A 142 0.73 5.41 -4.06
C GLY A 142 0.85 4.35 -2.96
N TRP A 143 2.06 4.06 -2.46
CA TRP A 143 2.31 3.06 -1.44
C TRP A 143 1.70 3.48 -0.11
N GLU A 144 1.49 4.78 0.11
CA GLU A 144 0.76 5.34 1.23
C GLU A 144 -0.67 4.75 1.30
N ARG A 145 -1.34 4.59 0.16
CA ARG A 145 -2.69 3.99 0.11
C ARG A 145 -2.67 2.49 0.41
N VAL A 146 -1.60 1.81 -0.02
CA VAL A 146 -1.41 0.37 0.23
C VAL A 146 -1.16 0.10 1.71
N ILE A 147 -0.27 0.87 2.35
CA ILE A 147 0.02 0.74 3.78
C ILE A 147 -1.18 1.14 4.63
N ASP A 148 -1.95 2.14 4.19
CA ASP A 148 -3.19 2.55 4.83
C ASP A 148 -4.17 1.37 4.92
N ALA A 149 -4.51 0.78 3.77
CA ALA A 149 -5.44 -0.35 3.74
C ALA A 149 -4.91 -1.55 4.54
N TYR A 150 -3.61 -1.83 4.44
CA TYR A 150 -2.98 -2.92 5.15
C TYR A 150 -3.09 -2.76 6.66
N ILE A 151 -2.78 -1.57 7.20
CA ILE A 151 -2.86 -1.29 8.64
C ILE A 151 -4.32 -1.26 9.10
N PHE A 152 -5.19 -0.54 8.39
CA PHE A 152 -6.59 -0.37 8.78
C PHE A 152 -7.30 -1.73 8.91
N PHE A 153 -7.21 -2.58 7.88
CA PHE A 153 -7.94 -3.84 7.87
C PHE A 153 -7.36 -4.85 8.87
N ASN A 154 -6.04 -4.88 9.10
CA ASN A 154 -5.48 -5.73 10.15
C ASN A 154 -5.93 -5.28 11.55
N VAL A 155 -5.99 -3.96 11.82
CA VAL A 155 -6.54 -3.45 13.09
C VAL A 155 -8.02 -3.78 13.23
N LEU A 156 -8.80 -3.66 12.15
CA LEU A 156 -10.20 -4.04 12.14
C LEU A 156 -10.37 -5.53 12.42
N LEU A 157 -9.57 -6.40 11.80
CA LEU A 157 -9.60 -7.85 12.03
C LEU A 157 -9.29 -8.24 13.48
N SER A 158 -8.44 -7.46 14.18
CA SER A 158 -8.18 -7.61 15.62
C SER A 158 -9.33 -7.13 16.53
N LYS A 159 -10.44 -6.64 15.97
CA LYS A 159 -11.61 -6.09 16.70
C LYS A 159 -12.92 -6.73 16.22
N PRO A 160 -13.12 -8.05 16.45
CA PRO A 160 -14.30 -8.78 15.97
C PRO A 160 -15.63 -8.19 16.44
N GLU A 161 -15.64 -7.52 17.59
CA GLU A 161 -16.81 -6.80 18.11
C GLU A 161 -17.32 -5.69 17.17
N LEU A 162 -16.49 -5.19 16.24
CA LEU A 162 -16.86 -4.16 15.27
C LEU A 162 -17.36 -4.72 13.93
N HIS A 163 -17.31 -6.05 13.74
CA HIS A 163 -17.65 -6.69 12.47
C HIS A 163 -19.17 -6.84 12.30
N ALA A 164 -19.87 -7.25 13.34
CA ALA A 164 -21.27 -7.67 13.28
C ALA A 164 -22.25 -6.53 12.95
N ASP A 165 -21.96 -5.32 13.42
CA ASP A 165 -22.88 -4.18 13.32
C ASP A 165 -22.58 -3.26 12.12
N GLY A 166 -21.52 -3.55 11.34
CA GLY A 166 -21.11 -2.71 10.22
C GLY A 166 -20.63 -1.30 10.61
N TRP A 167 -20.37 -1.04 11.90
CA TRP A 167 -19.89 0.26 12.41
C TRP A 167 -18.63 0.75 11.72
N TYR A 168 -17.79 -0.18 11.26
CA TYR A 168 -16.58 0.16 10.52
C TYR A 168 -16.86 0.96 9.25
N LYS A 169 -18.03 0.80 8.60
CA LYS A 169 -18.43 1.57 7.41
C LYS A 169 -18.65 3.05 7.70
N SER A 170 -18.99 3.36 8.96
CA SER A 170 -19.16 4.74 9.43
C SER A 170 -17.84 5.40 9.82
N MET A 171 -16.75 4.63 9.94
CA MET A 171 -15.44 5.16 10.32
C MET A 171 -14.91 6.12 9.26
N GLN A 172 -14.34 7.24 9.70
CA GLN A 172 -13.75 8.20 8.76
C GLN A 172 -12.55 7.61 8.01
N SER A 173 -11.73 6.82 8.70
CA SER A 173 -10.60 6.07 8.12
C SER A 173 -11.05 5.11 7.01
N TYR A 174 -12.15 4.37 7.24
CA TYR A 174 -12.76 3.52 6.20
C TYR A 174 -13.26 4.32 5.00
N LYS A 175 -14.03 5.39 5.24
CA LYS A 175 -14.57 6.24 4.17
C LYS A 175 -13.47 6.87 3.32
N TYR A 176 -12.40 7.34 3.97
CA TYR A 176 -11.24 7.91 3.29
C TYR A 176 -10.55 6.88 2.38
N MET A 177 -10.32 5.68 2.89
CA MET A 177 -9.76 4.58 2.09
C MET A 177 -10.68 4.19 0.92
N LEU A 178 -12.00 4.13 1.13
CA LEU A 178 -12.95 3.81 0.08
C LEU A 178 -12.96 4.86 -1.03
N ILE A 179 -12.99 6.15 -0.68
CA ILE A 179 -12.93 7.26 -1.64
C ILE A 179 -11.63 7.19 -2.45
N ASN A 180 -10.50 7.03 -1.77
CA ASN A 180 -9.20 6.94 -2.43
C ASN A 180 -9.02 5.68 -3.27
N SER A 181 -9.91 4.68 -3.15
CA SER A 181 -9.90 3.49 -4.01
C SER A 181 -10.62 3.72 -5.35
N THR A 182 -11.18 4.90 -5.58
CA THR A 182 -11.97 5.23 -6.79
C THR A 182 -11.19 6.01 -7.86
N ASP A 183 -9.97 6.46 -7.58
CA ASP A 183 -9.23 7.43 -8.41
C ASP A 183 -8.64 6.88 -9.73
N TYR A 184 -8.80 5.59 -10.08
CA TYR A 184 -8.24 4.90 -11.28
C TYR A 184 -6.77 5.15 -11.62
N ASP A 185 -5.97 5.72 -10.72
CA ASP A 185 -4.54 5.58 -10.85
C ASP A 185 -4.17 4.10 -10.69
N ALA A 186 -3.06 3.68 -11.30
CA ALA A 186 -2.67 2.27 -11.24
C ALA A 186 -2.29 1.78 -9.82
N TRP A 187 -2.27 2.66 -8.80
CA TRP A 187 -2.11 2.30 -7.38
C TRP A 187 -3.42 1.93 -6.71
N THR A 188 -4.53 2.53 -7.14
CA THR A 188 -5.85 2.09 -6.72
C THR A 188 -6.17 0.73 -7.30
N PHE A 189 -5.47 0.22 -8.32
CA PHE A 189 -5.85 -1.03 -8.97
C PHE A 189 -6.11 -2.21 -8.01
N PRO A 190 -5.24 -2.52 -7.02
CA PRO A 190 -5.51 -3.58 -6.04
C PRO A 190 -6.74 -3.28 -5.17
N HIS A 191 -6.93 -2.03 -4.74
CA HIS A 191 -8.07 -1.62 -3.91
C HIS A 191 -9.37 -1.55 -4.72
N CYS A 192 -9.34 -0.99 -5.92
CA CYS A 192 -10.44 -0.92 -6.86
C CYS A 192 -10.89 -2.32 -7.25
N LYS A 193 -9.96 -3.24 -7.55
CA LYS A 193 -10.31 -4.64 -7.83
C LYS A 193 -10.94 -5.31 -6.61
N PHE A 194 -10.48 -4.99 -5.41
CA PHE A 194 -11.02 -5.52 -4.16
C PHE A 194 -12.43 -4.99 -3.84
N PHE A 195 -12.61 -3.66 -3.85
CA PHE A 195 -13.87 -3.01 -3.50
C PHE A 195 -14.91 -3.04 -4.63
N PHE A 196 -14.49 -3.00 -5.90
CA PHE A 196 -15.41 -2.79 -7.02
C PHE A 196 -15.33 -3.88 -8.10
N GLY A 197 -14.38 -4.81 -8.01
CA GLY A 197 -14.15 -5.84 -9.04
C GLY A 197 -13.41 -5.32 -10.28
N VAL A 198 -13.39 -6.12 -11.34
CA VAL A 198 -12.90 -5.71 -12.68
C VAL A 198 -14.07 -5.07 -13.40
N VAL A 199 -13.98 -3.77 -13.64
CA VAL A 199 -15.15 -2.99 -14.08
C VAL A 199 -14.95 -2.47 -15.49
N ASP A 200 -15.88 -2.79 -16.39
CA ASP A 200 -16.05 -2.10 -17.66
C ASP A 200 -16.60 -0.68 -17.40
N SER A 201 -16.04 0.31 -18.09
CA SER A 201 -16.30 1.73 -17.89
C SER A 201 -17.80 2.07 -17.88
N GLY A 202 -18.34 2.62 -16.77
CA GLY A 202 -19.59 3.40 -16.77
C GLY A 202 -20.72 3.03 -15.80
N GLY A 203 -20.60 1.98 -14.97
CA GLY A 203 -21.66 1.61 -14.01
C GLY A 203 -21.59 2.35 -12.66
N ASN A 204 -22.76 2.56 -12.02
CA ASN A 204 -22.85 2.99 -10.63
C ASN A 204 -22.25 1.89 -9.73
N ARG A 205 -21.23 2.22 -8.92
CA ARG A 205 -20.42 1.22 -8.22
C ARG A 205 -20.87 1.07 -6.78
N GLU A 206 -21.55 -0.02 -6.47
CA GLU A 206 -21.65 -0.47 -5.10
C GLU A 206 -20.32 -1.10 -4.68
N SER A 207 -19.74 -0.62 -3.58
CA SER A 207 -18.55 -1.23 -3.00
C SER A 207 -18.91 -2.55 -2.35
N ALA A 208 -18.18 -3.62 -2.66
CA ALA A 208 -18.22 -4.87 -1.94
C ALA A 208 -17.90 -4.64 -0.46
N ASP A 209 -18.63 -5.33 0.41
CA ASP A 209 -18.34 -5.35 1.85
C ASP A 209 -17.07 -6.17 2.11
N PRO A 210 -15.98 -5.56 2.63
CA PRO A 210 -14.73 -6.26 2.88
C PRO A 210 -14.83 -7.40 3.88
N LEU A 211 -15.81 -7.37 4.80
CA LEU A 211 -16.01 -8.38 5.83
C LEU A 211 -17.01 -9.46 5.42
N ALA A 212 -17.66 -9.34 4.25
CA ALA A 212 -18.57 -10.38 3.75
C ALA A 212 -17.82 -11.66 3.30
N ASP A 213 -16.54 -11.54 2.94
CA ASP A 213 -15.70 -12.65 2.52
C ASP A 213 -14.28 -12.48 3.08
N PHE A 214 -14.05 -13.08 4.25
CA PHE A 214 -12.74 -13.03 4.91
C PHE A 214 -11.63 -13.60 4.02
N ASN A 215 -11.89 -14.61 3.18
CA ASN A 215 -10.84 -15.16 2.32
C ASN A 215 -10.38 -14.13 1.30
N LYS A 216 -11.31 -13.38 0.69
CA LYS A 216 -10.97 -12.28 -0.21
C LYS A 216 -10.21 -11.17 0.51
N LEU A 217 -10.61 -10.82 1.73
CA LEU A 217 -9.89 -9.82 2.53
C LEU A 217 -8.47 -10.25 2.86
N HIS A 218 -8.26 -11.51 3.28
CA HIS A 218 -6.92 -12.03 3.57
C HIS A 218 -6.03 -12.07 2.31
N GLU A 219 -6.58 -12.42 1.15
CA GLU A 219 -5.84 -12.34 -0.12
C GLU A 219 -5.54 -10.89 -0.53
N HIS A 220 -6.45 -9.94 -0.29
CA HIS A 220 -6.20 -8.51 -0.48
C HIS A 220 -5.07 -8.02 0.42
N LEU A 221 -5.11 -8.33 1.73
CA LEU A 221 -4.08 -7.95 2.69
C LEU A 221 -2.71 -8.56 2.36
N LYS A 222 -2.70 -9.82 1.90
CA LYS A 222 -1.49 -10.47 1.38
C LYS A 222 -0.96 -9.72 0.15
N MET A 223 -1.81 -9.29 -0.77
CA MET A 223 -1.39 -8.48 -1.92
C MET A 223 -0.84 -7.13 -1.50
N CYS A 224 -1.49 -6.41 -0.57
CA CYS A 224 -0.97 -5.15 -0.04
C CYS A 224 0.43 -5.34 0.54
N PHE A 225 0.63 -6.35 1.39
CA PHE A 225 1.95 -6.63 1.96
C PHE A 225 3.00 -6.97 0.89
N GLN A 226 2.60 -7.75 -0.13
CA GLN A 226 3.46 -8.07 -1.27
C GLN A 226 3.93 -6.82 -2.02
N LEU A 227 3.02 -5.87 -2.25
CA LEU A 227 3.37 -4.61 -2.89
C LEU A 227 4.36 -3.80 -2.04
N LEU A 228 4.19 -3.75 -0.72
CA LEU A 228 5.10 -3.01 0.18
C LEU A 228 6.54 -3.52 0.08
N TYR A 229 6.76 -4.84 0.23
CA TYR A 229 8.14 -5.36 0.20
C TYR A 229 8.74 -5.41 -1.21
N ARG A 230 7.94 -5.58 -2.26
CA ARG A 230 8.42 -5.49 -3.65
C ARG A 230 8.82 -4.07 -4.01
N TYR A 231 8.05 -3.08 -3.53
CA TYR A 231 8.40 -1.68 -3.72
C TYR A 231 9.67 -1.30 -2.97
N ASP A 232 9.81 -1.74 -1.71
CA ASP A 232 11.06 -1.58 -0.96
C ASP A 232 12.27 -2.14 -1.72
N MET A 233 12.14 -3.36 -2.24
CA MET A 233 13.19 -4.01 -3.03
C MET A 233 13.56 -3.15 -4.24
N LEU A 234 12.58 -2.72 -5.02
CA LEU A 234 12.80 -1.90 -6.22
C LEU A 234 13.43 -0.54 -5.89
N ALA A 235 12.95 0.11 -4.83
CA ALA A 235 13.47 1.41 -4.39
C ALA A 235 14.96 1.29 -4.03
N ARG A 236 15.34 0.25 -3.27
CA ARG A 236 16.73 0.00 -2.90
C ARG A 236 17.60 -0.36 -4.09
N GLU A 237 17.08 -1.11 -5.06
CA GLU A 237 17.78 -1.37 -6.32
C GLU A 237 18.08 -0.07 -7.08
N CYS A 238 17.20 0.93 -6.95
CA CYS A 238 17.39 2.27 -7.52
C CYS A 238 18.23 3.21 -6.63
N GLY A 239 18.79 2.72 -5.52
CA GLY A 239 19.58 3.53 -4.57
C GLY A 239 18.76 4.41 -3.63
N VAL A 240 17.46 4.11 -3.45
CA VAL A 240 16.56 4.81 -2.53
C VAL A 240 16.33 3.94 -1.29
N ASP A 241 16.66 4.46 -0.10
CA ASP A 241 16.28 3.85 1.18
C ASP A 241 14.97 4.47 1.68
N LEU A 242 13.97 3.63 1.90
CA LEU A 242 12.66 4.05 2.38
C LEU A 242 12.62 4.00 3.91
N ASP A 243 12.19 5.09 4.54
CA ASP A 243 11.97 5.14 5.98
C ASP A 243 10.60 4.59 6.35
N TRP A 244 10.43 3.27 6.22
CA TRP A 244 9.17 2.60 6.57
C TRP A 244 8.75 2.80 8.03
N GLU A 245 9.69 3.04 8.96
CA GLU A 245 9.33 3.31 10.36
C GLU A 245 8.56 4.64 10.43
N SER A 246 9.08 5.69 9.79
CA SER A 246 8.38 6.97 9.67
C SER A 246 7.08 6.85 8.87
N GLU A 247 7.01 6.02 7.83
CA GLU A 247 5.78 5.87 7.05
C GLU A 247 4.67 5.13 7.79
N VAL A 248 5.00 4.08 8.54
CA VAL A 248 4.05 3.40 9.42
C VAL A 248 3.57 4.37 10.52
N ALA A 249 4.50 5.13 11.11
CA ALA A 249 4.18 6.13 12.11
C ALA A 249 3.24 7.21 11.54
N ALA A 250 3.57 7.77 10.38
CA ALA A 250 2.74 8.76 9.69
C ALA A 250 1.35 8.19 9.41
N THR A 251 1.28 6.94 8.93
CA THR A 251 0.02 6.22 8.65
C THR A 251 -0.89 6.15 9.87
N VAL A 252 -0.38 5.59 10.98
CA VAL A 252 -1.12 5.47 12.24
C VAL A 252 -1.49 6.85 12.80
N GLY A 253 -0.57 7.80 12.70
CA GLY A 253 -0.74 9.16 13.20
C GLY A 253 -1.81 9.94 12.45
N TRP A 254 -1.82 9.91 11.11
CA TRP A 254 -2.81 10.64 10.32
C TRP A 254 -4.19 10.00 10.46
N MET A 255 -4.27 8.65 10.45
CA MET A 255 -5.52 7.90 10.58
C MET A 255 -6.20 8.21 11.90
N TRP A 256 -5.52 7.98 13.02
CA TRP A 256 -6.16 7.98 14.34
C TRP A 256 -5.74 9.14 15.23
N LYS A 257 -5.05 10.14 14.66
CA LYS A 257 -4.58 11.35 15.37
C LYS A 257 -3.71 11.00 16.58
N VAL A 258 -2.88 9.97 16.43
CA VAL A 258 -1.95 9.53 17.46
C VAL A 258 -0.62 10.27 17.29
N LYS A 259 -0.05 10.76 18.40
CA LYS A 259 1.33 11.27 18.41
C LYS A 259 2.28 10.11 18.64
N LEU A 260 3.09 9.78 17.64
CA LEU A 260 4.29 8.98 17.86
C LEU A 260 5.40 9.89 18.41
N GLY A 261 6.26 9.33 19.27
CA GLY A 261 7.41 10.08 19.78
C GLY A 261 8.38 10.31 18.63
N GLY A 262 8.78 11.57 18.39
CA GLY A 262 9.81 11.88 17.39
C GLY A 262 11.05 11.05 17.65
N SER A 263 11.57 10.40 16.62
CA SER A 263 12.86 9.71 16.68
C SER A 263 13.93 10.72 17.09
N THR A 264 14.48 10.57 18.29
CA THR A 264 15.72 11.20 18.71
C THR A 264 16.90 10.57 18.01
#